data_AF-A0A2D9H765-F1
#
_entry.id   AF-A0A2D9H765-F1
#
_cell.length_a   1.000
_cell.length_b   1.000
_cell.length_c   1.000
_cell.angle_alpha   90.00
_cell.angle_beta   90.00
_cell.angle_gamma   90.00
#
_symmetry.space_group_name_H-M   'P 1'
#
loop_
_entity.id
_entity.type
_entity.pdbx_description
1 polymer ?
#
loop_
_entity_poly.entity_id
_entity_poly.type
_entity_poly.pdbx_seq_one_letter_code
_entity_poly.pdbx_strand_id
1 'polypeptide(L)'
;MIYAGAGISVSAPTSLPSGAGLAKALHTQLKDVFDVLGGVEEWDLLGVADAVAQLPGGEDALRQTSARSANFRSATPGYAHRVLAHLMLEGAIDVLTTNWDSCIERSCGEEQLPTVTNEHDLADVTPPWVLKVHGCASRPGTLLVTTDHLATPPKWVQEQTHARLGSAVVVFIGIGDVAPYVRQRIVEAIDEVGSIDNLRVVSPSISTDWESSQWKSVAPDLREEDKIGVSADQFMEDLGAAYIITRIAEHRLSAGTSLAAKLDDAKNGLFKSDALTVLQWSRTVDINPRAGESVLKSSEFGKALIALGHLVGASAELKHSRVFDTSHGPVEILVATQTVPTRRLVEVAEARLHGHVSRGEPSPLFLVAGGVGPIPKPEALPQSIMGDADDADIVDGPLALVPNVRHADEVIAS
;
A
#
# COMPACT_ATOMS: atom_id res chain seq x y z
N MET A 1 4.32 -12.68 -2.19
CA MET A 1 5.22 -11.79 -1.43
C MET A 1 5.90 -10.84 -2.40
N ILE A 2 5.99 -9.56 -2.05
CA ILE A 2 6.76 -8.56 -2.81
C ILE A 2 8.06 -8.28 -2.05
N TYR A 3 9.17 -8.36 -2.76
CA TYR A 3 10.48 -7.96 -2.30
C TYR A 3 10.90 -6.69 -3.04
N ALA A 4 10.82 -5.54 -2.37
CA ALA A 4 11.00 -4.23 -2.96
C ALA A 4 12.41 -3.67 -2.77
N GLY A 5 12.97 -3.11 -3.83
CA GLY A 5 14.27 -2.43 -3.85
C GLY A 5 14.17 -0.94 -4.20
N ALA A 6 15.33 -0.29 -4.29
CA ALA A 6 15.42 1.17 -4.43
C ALA A 6 14.71 1.69 -5.70
N GLY A 7 14.54 0.86 -6.73
CA GLY A 7 13.87 1.22 -7.98
C GLY A 7 12.42 1.67 -7.80
N ILE A 8 11.73 1.27 -6.73
CA ILE A 8 10.38 1.80 -6.45
C ILE A 8 10.41 3.25 -5.94
N SER A 9 11.56 3.73 -5.47
CA SER A 9 11.76 5.06 -4.88
C SER A 9 12.44 6.06 -5.81
N VAL A 10 12.94 5.62 -6.97
CA VAL A 10 13.71 6.48 -7.90
C VAL A 10 12.82 7.46 -8.67
N SER A 11 11.64 7.01 -9.11
CA SER A 11 10.73 7.83 -9.90
C SER A 11 10.09 8.95 -9.08
N ALA A 12 9.75 10.05 -9.75
CA ALA A 12 8.90 11.08 -9.17
C ALA A 12 7.54 10.48 -8.76
N PRO A 13 6.90 10.95 -7.67
CA PRO A 13 7.31 12.08 -6.82
C PRO A 13 8.31 11.73 -5.71
N THR A 14 8.71 10.46 -5.55
CA THR A 14 9.64 10.05 -4.48
C THR A 14 11.05 10.57 -4.72
N SER A 15 11.55 10.40 -5.95
CA SER A 15 12.81 10.98 -6.42
C SER A 15 14.01 10.74 -5.48
N LEU A 16 14.06 9.58 -4.83
CA LEU A 16 15.18 9.17 -3.99
C LEU A 16 16.30 8.56 -4.84
N PRO A 17 17.56 8.64 -4.37
CA PRO A 17 18.69 8.14 -5.15
C PRO A 17 18.65 6.61 -5.29
N SER A 18 19.17 6.12 -6.42
CA SER A 18 19.60 4.72 -6.55
C SER A 18 20.81 4.45 -5.66
N GLY A 19 21.25 3.18 -5.55
CA GLY A 19 22.46 2.82 -4.79
C GLY A 19 23.70 3.63 -5.19
N ALA A 20 23.94 3.81 -6.50
CA ALA A 20 25.06 4.62 -7.01
C ALA A 20 24.89 6.12 -6.70
N GLY A 21 23.66 6.65 -6.80
CA GLY A 21 23.38 8.03 -6.41
C GLY A 21 23.60 8.27 -4.92
N LEU A 22 23.26 7.29 -4.09
CA LEU A 22 23.46 7.31 -2.64
C LEU A 22 24.95 7.22 -2.29
N ALA A 23 25.73 6.37 -2.97
CA ALA A 23 27.17 6.28 -2.82
C ALA A 23 27.82 7.65 -3.03
N LYS A 24 27.47 8.33 -4.13
CA LYS A 24 28.01 9.64 -4.46
C LYS A 24 27.64 10.70 -3.43
N ALA A 25 26.40 10.68 -2.94
CA ALA A 25 25.96 11.59 -1.89
C ALA A 25 26.75 11.37 -0.58
N LEU A 26 26.96 10.11 -0.19
CA LEU A 26 27.72 9.76 1.00
C LEU A 26 29.20 10.11 0.88
N HIS A 27 29.84 9.75 -0.24
CA HIS A 27 31.22 10.11 -0.54
C HIS A 27 31.41 11.62 -0.43
N THR A 28 30.54 12.40 -1.08
CA THR A 28 30.59 13.86 -1.04
C THR A 28 30.48 14.43 0.37
N GLN A 29 29.64 13.84 1.24
CA GLN A 29 29.44 14.31 2.62
C GLN A 29 30.58 13.92 3.56
N LEU A 30 31.27 12.81 3.28
CA LEU A 30 32.24 12.22 4.19
C LEU A 30 33.70 12.50 3.81
N LYS A 31 33.99 12.77 2.53
CA LYS A 31 35.37 12.88 2.01
C LYS A 31 36.21 13.99 2.67
N ASP A 32 35.59 15.07 3.13
CA ASP A 32 36.31 16.18 3.77
C ASP A 32 36.64 15.89 5.24
N VAL A 33 36.00 14.87 5.82
CA VAL A 33 36.19 14.43 7.22
C VAL A 33 37.07 13.18 7.28
N PHE A 34 37.00 12.34 6.25
CA PHE A 34 37.62 11.02 6.19
C PHE A 34 38.53 10.89 4.99
N ASP A 35 39.83 11.19 5.16
CA ASP A 35 40.86 11.13 4.12
C ASP A 35 40.95 9.76 3.43
N VAL A 36 40.53 8.68 4.10
CA VAL A 36 40.48 7.31 3.56
C VAL A 36 39.64 7.21 2.28
N LEU A 37 38.67 8.12 2.09
CA LEU A 37 37.81 8.14 0.91
C LEU A 37 38.50 8.69 -0.35
N GLY A 38 39.71 9.27 -0.23
CA GLY A 38 40.46 9.78 -1.38
C GLY A 38 40.86 8.70 -2.40
N GLY A 39 40.86 7.42 -2.01
CA GLY A 39 41.14 6.27 -2.87
C GLY A 39 39.93 5.39 -3.18
N VAL A 40 38.72 5.78 -2.76
CA VAL A 40 37.49 5.01 -2.95
C VAL A 40 36.66 5.63 -4.07
N GLU A 41 36.21 4.80 -5.00
CA GLU A 41 35.35 5.24 -6.10
C GLU A 41 34.02 5.79 -5.58
N GLU A 42 33.62 6.98 -6.05
CA GLU A 42 32.48 7.71 -5.50
C GLU A 42 31.12 7.02 -5.74
N TRP A 43 31.05 6.06 -6.65
CA TRP A 43 29.84 5.29 -6.97
C TRP A 43 29.79 3.91 -6.27
N ASP A 44 30.84 3.51 -5.56
CA ASP A 44 30.89 2.25 -4.82
C ASP A 44 30.34 2.44 -3.39
N LEU A 45 29.04 2.19 -3.22
CA LEU A 45 28.36 2.37 -1.93
C LEU A 45 29.00 1.55 -0.81
N LEU A 46 29.36 0.30 -1.09
CA LEU A 46 29.95 -0.61 -0.10
C LEU A 46 31.40 -0.24 0.18
N GLY A 47 32.18 0.11 -0.86
CA GLY A 47 33.54 0.61 -0.68
C GLY A 47 33.59 1.87 0.20
N VAL A 48 32.68 2.82 -0.02
CA VAL A 48 32.57 4.04 0.82
C VAL A 48 32.20 3.68 2.26
N ALA A 49 31.22 2.79 2.43
CA ALA A 49 30.75 2.35 3.74
C ALA A 49 31.86 1.63 4.53
N ASP A 50 32.53 0.66 3.92
CA ASP A 50 33.54 -0.17 4.57
C ASP A 50 34.77 0.65 4.97
N ALA A 51 35.22 1.56 4.10
CA ALA A 51 36.36 2.43 4.39
C ALA A 51 36.13 3.32 5.62
N VAL A 52 34.92 3.87 5.78
CA VAL A 52 34.56 4.70 6.94
C VAL A 52 34.35 3.85 8.19
N ALA A 53 33.69 2.69 8.07
CA ALA A 53 33.36 1.82 9.20
C ALA A 53 34.60 1.27 9.92
N GLN A 54 35.75 1.14 9.23
CA GLN A 54 37.01 0.69 9.82
C GLN A 54 37.64 1.69 10.81
N LEU A 55 37.16 2.93 10.83
CA LEU A 55 37.67 3.98 11.72
C LEU A 55 36.98 3.93 13.10
N PRO A 56 37.64 4.36 14.19
CA PRO A 56 37.01 4.45 15.50
C PRO A 56 35.76 5.35 15.48
N GLY A 57 34.59 4.79 15.81
CA GLY A 57 33.29 5.49 15.75
C GLY A 57 32.75 5.69 14.33
N GLY A 58 33.42 5.16 13.31
CA GLY A 58 33.06 5.31 11.91
C GLY A 58 31.71 4.68 11.56
N GLU A 59 31.37 3.53 12.15
CA GLU A 59 30.08 2.86 11.91
C GLU A 59 28.89 3.72 12.35
N ASP A 60 28.95 4.31 13.54
CA ASP A 60 27.88 5.20 14.03
C ASP A 60 27.79 6.47 13.18
N ALA A 61 28.93 7.07 12.83
CA ALA A 61 28.97 8.23 11.93
C ALA A 61 28.36 7.91 10.56
N LEU A 62 28.69 6.74 10.01
CA LEU A 62 28.18 6.24 8.73
C LEU A 62 26.66 6.05 8.78
N ARG A 63 26.12 5.38 9.81
CA ARG A 63 24.67 5.20 9.97
C ARG A 63 23.92 6.53 10.08
N GLN A 64 24.45 7.47 10.88
CA GLN A 64 23.83 8.79 11.05
C GLN A 64 23.86 9.60 9.76
N THR A 65 24.96 9.53 9.00
CA THR A 65 25.12 10.25 7.75
C THR A 65 24.26 9.62 6.64
N SER A 66 24.23 8.30 6.55
CA SER A 66 23.36 7.51 5.67
C SER A 66 21.89 7.83 5.85
N ALA A 67 21.42 7.99 7.08
CA ALA A 67 20.04 8.37 7.35
C ALA A 67 19.67 9.79 6.86
N ARG A 68 20.67 10.64 6.57
CA ARG A 68 20.51 12.07 6.19
C ARG A 68 20.98 12.36 4.77
N SER A 69 21.58 11.40 4.07
CA SER A 69 22.15 11.60 2.74
C SER A 69 21.09 11.80 1.64
N ALA A 70 19.84 11.44 1.92
CA ALA A 70 18.67 11.78 1.11
C ALA A 70 17.44 12.01 1.99
N ASN A 71 16.34 12.45 1.37
CA ASN A 71 15.09 12.74 2.07
C ASN A 71 14.26 11.48 2.39
N PHE A 72 14.88 10.45 2.95
CA PHE A 72 14.26 9.15 3.21
C PHE A 72 13.02 9.21 4.11
N ARG A 73 12.94 10.21 5.00
CA ARG A 73 11.88 10.31 6.00
C ARG A 73 10.65 11.09 5.54
N SER A 74 10.82 12.01 4.60
CA SER A 74 9.74 12.92 4.18
C SER A 74 9.49 12.97 2.68
N ALA A 75 10.25 12.22 1.86
CA ALA A 75 9.97 12.07 0.43
C ALA A 75 8.51 11.68 0.17
N THR A 76 7.89 12.24 -0.86
CA THR A 76 6.50 11.94 -1.18
C THR A 76 6.40 10.50 -1.68
N PRO A 77 5.56 9.63 -1.09
CA PRO A 77 5.40 8.27 -1.59
C PRO A 77 4.88 8.25 -3.03
N GLY A 78 5.57 7.49 -3.88
CA GLY A 78 5.18 7.25 -5.27
C GLY A 78 4.05 6.24 -5.42
N TYR A 79 3.64 6.00 -6.66
CA TYR A 79 2.48 5.15 -6.97
C TYR A 79 2.66 3.72 -6.45
N ALA A 80 3.80 3.09 -6.74
CA ALA A 80 4.10 1.74 -6.26
C ALA A 80 4.02 1.59 -4.74
N HIS A 81 4.57 2.54 -3.96
CA HIS A 81 4.48 2.52 -2.49
C HIS A 81 3.02 2.52 -2.01
N ARG A 82 2.20 3.35 -2.65
CA ARG A 82 0.81 3.54 -2.27
C ARG A 82 -0.01 2.30 -2.58
N VAL A 83 0.18 1.68 -3.74
CA VAL A 83 -0.50 0.42 -4.05
C VAL A 83 -0.04 -0.70 -3.12
N LEU A 84 1.27 -0.82 -2.86
CA LEU A 84 1.80 -1.83 -1.92
C LEU A 84 1.14 -1.73 -0.55
N ALA A 85 1.08 -0.53 0.02
CA ALA A 85 0.45 -0.30 1.31
C ALA A 85 -1.02 -0.74 1.32
N HIS A 86 -1.79 -0.41 0.29
CA HIS A 86 -3.21 -0.77 0.26
C HIS A 86 -3.45 -2.26 0.01
N LEU A 87 -2.62 -2.93 -0.81
CA LEU A 87 -2.68 -4.39 -0.95
C LEU A 87 -2.31 -5.10 0.36
N MET A 88 -1.39 -4.54 1.16
CA MET A 88 -1.10 -5.05 2.51
C MET A 88 -2.27 -4.83 3.48
N LEU A 89 -2.91 -3.66 3.45
CA LEU A 89 -4.11 -3.39 4.25
C LEU A 89 -5.26 -4.34 3.90
N GLU A 90 -5.36 -4.74 2.63
CA GLU A 90 -6.30 -5.76 2.16
C GLU A 90 -5.87 -7.21 2.50
N GLY A 91 -4.69 -7.42 3.11
CA GLY A 91 -4.16 -8.75 3.41
C GLY A 91 -3.80 -9.56 2.16
N ALA A 92 -3.63 -8.90 1.01
CA ALA A 92 -3.39 -9.56 -0.27
C ALA A 92 -1.92 -9.93 -0.47
N ILE A 93 -0.99 -9.18 0.14
CA ILE A 93 0.44 -9.37 -0.01
C ILE A 93 1.18 -9.16 1.31
N ASP A 94 2.32 -9.83 1.43
CA ASP A 94 3.40 -9.49 2.36
C ASP A 94 4.48 -8.68 1.64
N VAL A 95 5.13 -7.76 2.35
CA VAL A 95 6.22 -6.91 1.80
C VAL A 95 7.50 -7.02 2.63
N LEU A 96 8.60 -7.34 1.95
CA LEU A 96 9.97 -7.11 2.39
C LEU A 96 10.56 -5.97 1.57
N THR A 97 11.32 -5.07 2.20
CA THR A 97 12.00 -4.00 1.49
C THR A 97 13.42 -3.78 1.98
N THR A 98 14.32 -3.53 1.04
CA THR A 98 15.69 -3.10 1.30
C THR A 98 15.81 -1.58 1.41
N ASN A 99 14.71 -0.86 1.21
CA ASN A 99 14.72 0.60 1.18
C ASN A 99 14.75 1.17 2.60
N TRP A 100 15.57 2.20 2.78
CA TRP A 100 15.67 2.91 4.05
C TRP A 100 14.55 3.95 4.25
N ASP A 101 13.90 4.40 3.17
CA ASP A 101 12.81 5.38 3.18
C ASP A 101 11.54 4.86 3.83
N SER A 102 10.73 5.77 4.37
CA SER A 102 9.47 5.44 5.03
C SER A 102 8.23 5.56 4.13
N CYS A 103 8.37 5.39 2.81
CA CYS A 103 7.29 5.69 1.88
C CYS A 103 6.16 4.65 1.91
N ILE A 104 6.45 3.36 2.12
CA ILE A 104 5.41 2.31 2.17
C ILE A 104 4.53 2.51 3.41
N GLU A 105 5.13 2.57 4.60
CA GLU A 105 4.42 2.68 5.87
C GLU A 105 3.69 4.03 6.06
N ARG A 106 4.05 5.08 5.31
CA ARG A 106 3.30 6.35 5.31
C ARG A 106 2.19 6.42 4.27
N SER A 107 2.04 5.39 3.45
CA SER A 107 1.04 5.38 2.38
C SER A 107 -0.34 4.85 2.80
N CYS A 108 -0.50 4.33 4.01
CA CYS A 108 -1.74 3.73 4.53
C CYS A 108 -2.76 4.73 5.12
N GLY A 109 -2.48 6.04 5.06
CA GLY A 109 -3.41 7.07 5.54
C GLY A 109 -3.59 7.03 7.06
N GLU A 110 -4.83 6.93 7.52
CA GLU A 110 -5.17 6.81 8.96
C GLU A 110 -4.94 5.40 9.51
N GLU A 111 -4.97 4.39 8.63
CA GLU A 111 -4.60 3.02 9.00
C GLU A 111 -3.08 2.94 9.22
N GLN A 112 -2.64 2.04 10.10
CA GLN A 112 -1.22 1.91 10.42
C GLN A 112 -0.67 0.59 9.88
N LEU A 113 0.44 0.68 9.15
CA LEU A 113 1.29 -0.46 8.81
C LEU A 113 2.54 -0.42 9.70
N PRO A 114 2.63 -1.25 10.76
CA PRO A 114 3.80 -1.30 11.61
C PRO A 114 5.05 -1.70 10.82
N THR A 115 6.18 -1.08 11.18
CA THR A 115 7.47 -1.32 10.55
C THR A 115 8.33 -2.18 11.46
N VAL A 116 8.89 -3.26 10.92
CA VAL A 116 9.85 -4.13 11.62
C VAL A 116 11.25 -3.85 11.13
N THR A 117 12.13 -3.47 12.05
CA THR A 117 13.55 -3.20 11.81
C THR A 117 14.47 -4.04 12.69
N ASN A 118 13.93 -4.72 13.71
CA ASN A 118 14.67 -5.63 14.58
C ASN A 118 13.77 -6.74 15.16
N GLU A 119 14.36 -7.66 15.93
CA GLU A 119 13.66 -8.78 16.60
C GLU A 119 12.59 -8.34 17.60
N HIS A 120 12.79 -7.22 18.29
CA HIS A 120 11.84 -6.72 19.27
C HIS A 120 10.57 -6.22 18.57
N ASP A 121 10.74 -5.44 17.50
CA ASP A 121 9.63 -4.98 16.66
C ASP A 121 8.80 -6.18 16.17
N LEU A 122 9.47 -7.25 15.72
CA LEU A 122 8.80 -8.47 15.22
C LEU A 122 7.98 -9.20 16.30
N ALA A 123 8.41 -9.15 17.56
CA ALA A 123 7.69 -9.73 18.68
C ALA A 123 6.52 -8.86 19.16
N ASP A 124 6.64 -7.53 19.03
CA ASP A 124 5.72 -6.56 19.63
C ASP A 124 4.60 -6.11 18.68
N VAL A 125 4.76 -6.26 17.36
CA VAL A 125 3.77 -5.83 16.37
C VAL A 125 3.09 -7.00 15.65
N THR A 126 1.80 -6.86 15.39
CA THR A 126 1.03 -7.84 14.63
C THR A 126 1.06 -7.54 13.13
N PRO A 127 1.07 -8.56 12.25
CA PRO A 127 0.87 -8.38 10.81
C PRO A 127 -0.47 -7.69 10.50
N PRO A 128 -0.60 -7.01 9.35
CA PRO A 128 0.40 -6.87 8.30
C PRO A 128 1.49 -5.86 8.67
N TRP A 129 2.75 -6.19 8.39
CA TRP A 129 3.90 -5.33 8.67
C TRP A 129 4.73 -5.05 7.43
N VAL A 130 5.51 -3.98 7.45
CA VAL A 130 6.58 -3.72 6.48
C VAL A 130 7.89 -4.21 7.08
N LEU A 131 8.49 -5.28 6.55
CA LEU A 131 9.84 -5.67 6.97
C LEU A 131 10.89 -4.85 6.24
N LYS A 132 11.69 -4.14 7.00
CA LYS A 132 12.78 -3.34 6.46
C LYS A 132 14.08 -4.06 6.76
N VAL A 133 14.43 -4.98 5.87
CA VAL A 133 15.53 -5.93 6.07
C VAL A 133 16.90 -5.25 6.09
N HIS A 134 17.03 -4.03 5.56
CA HIS A 134 18.23 -3.19 5.65
C HIS A 134 18.10 -2.04 6.67
N GLY A 135 17.10 -2.09 7.54
CA GLY A 135 16.81 -1.04 8.52
C GLY A 135 16.03 0.13 7.96
N CYS A 136 15.91 1.19 8.76
CA CYS A 136 15.11 2.38 8.43
C CYS A 136 15.87 3.67 8.75
N ALA A 137 15.83 4.64 7.83
CA ALA A 137 16.46 5.95 8.04
C ALA A 137 15.85 6.71 9.22
N SER A 138 14.59 6.44 9.60
CA SER A 138 13.95 6.98 10.82
C SER A 138 14.56 6.43 12.12
N ARG A 139 15.25 5.28 12.05
CA ARG A 139 15.94 4.62 13.15
C ARG A 139 17.38 4.29 12.74
N PRO A 140 18.28 5.30 12.64
CA PRO A 140 19.60 5.14 12.02
C PRO A 140 20.43 3.97 12.57
N GLY A 141 20.33 3.66 13.86
CA GLY A 141 21.01 2.53 14.49
C GLY A 141 20.63 1.14 13.95
N THR A 142 19.57 1.05 13.13
CA THR A 142 19.12 -0.21 12.50
C THR A 142 19.66 -0.39 11.09
N LEU A 143 20.30 0.63 10.50
CA LEU A 143 20.74 0.60 9.12
C LEU A 143 21.87 -0.40 8.91
N LEU A 144 21.70 -1.26 7.91
CA LEU A 144 22.72 -2.16 7.38
C LEU A 144 23.37 -1.47 6.17
N VAL A 145 24.63 -1.05 6.31
CA VAL A 145 25.29 -0.16 5.34
C VAL A 145 26.59 -0.74 4.76
N THR A 146 27.27 -1.63 5.51
CA THR A 146 28.59 -2.17 5.15
C THR A 146 28.48 -3.57 4.54
N THR A 147 29.55 -4.03 3.89
CA THR A 147 29.63 -5.40 3.38
C THR A 147 29.41 -6.42 4.50
N ASP A 148 30.00 -6.22 5.67
CA ASP A 148 29.85 -7.12 6.82
C ASP A 148 28.39 -7.19 7.32
N HIS A 149 27.69 -6.05 7.37
CA HIS A 149 26.27 -6.01 7.74
C HIS A 149 25.41 -6.82 6.78
N LEU A 150 25.69 -6.73 5.48
CA LEU A 150 24.95 -7.46 4.46
C LEU A 150 25.38 -8.93 4.36
N ALA A 151 26.63 -9.27 4.67
CA ALA A 151 27.09 -10.66 4.72
C ALA A 151 26.51 -11.42 5.93
N THR A 152 26.37 -10.73 7.06
CA THR A 152 25.86 -11.32 8.32
C THR A 152 24.69 -10.49 8.87
N PRO A 153 23.53 -10.48 8.19
CA PRO A 153 22.39 -9.69 8.65
C PRO A 153 21.82 -10.29 9.95
N PRO A 154 21.03 -9.52 10.73
CA PRO A 154 20.38 -10.01 11.94
C PRO A 154 19.57 -11.29 11.70
N LYS A 155 19.50 -12.16 12.72
CA LYS A 155 18.90 -13.50 12.59
C LYS A 155 17.45 -13.46 12.10
N TRP A 156 16.64 -12.53 12.61
CA TRP A 156 15.26 -12.36 12.15
C TRP A 156 15.15 -12.05 10.65
N VAL A 157 16.10 -11.30 10.07
CA VAL A 157 16.10 -10.99 8.62
C VAL A 157 16.27 -12.30 7.85
N GLN A 158 17.20 -13.14 8.28
CA GLN A 158 17.46 -14.44 7.65
C GLN A 158 16.24 -15.35 7.74
N GLU A 159 15.66 -15.48 8.94
CA GLU A 159 14.48 -16.33 9.19
C GLU A 159 13.25 -15.86 8.40
N GLN A 160 12.94 -14.57 8.43
CA GLN A 160 11.77 -14.03 7.73
C GLN A 160 11.92 -14.05 6.20
N THR A 161 13.13 -13.86 5.69
CA THR A 161 13.42 -13.96 4.26
C THR A 161 13.28 -15.41 3.79
N HIS A 162 13.92 -16.35 4.50
CA HIS A 162 13.84 -17.78 4.19
C HIS A 162 12.40 -18.30 4.21
N ALA A 163 11.63 -18.01 5.27
CA ALA A 163 10.26 -18.48 5.42
C ALA A 163 9.34 -18.05 4.25
N ARG A 164 9.58 -16.88 3.65
CA ARG A 164 8.75 -16.35 2.56
C ARG A 164 9.21 -16.76 1.18
N LEU A 165 10.52 -16.92 0.98
CA LEU A 165 11.04 -17.45 -0.28
C LEU A 165 10.56 -18.90 -0.49
N GLY A 166 10.45 -19.70 0.57
CA GLY A 166 10.04 -21.11 0.46
C GLY A 166 8.52 -21.36 0.37
N SER A 167 7.66 -20.39 0.69
CA SER A 167 6.21 -20.63 0.88
C SER A 167 5.28 -19.87 -0.08
N ALA A 168 5.81 -19.00 -0.93
CA ALA A 168 5.00 -18.12 -1.76
C ALA A 168 5.61 -17.86 -3.13
N VAL A 169 4.77 -17.38 -4.06
CA VAL A 169 5.24 -16.62 -5.21
C VAL A 169 5.93 -15.35 -4.71
N VAL A 170 7.17 -15.12 -5.16
CA VAL A 170 8.00 -13.97 -4.81
C VAL A 170 8.24 -13.12 -6.04
N VAL A 171 7.89 -11.83 -5.91
CA VAL A 171 8.14 -10.83 -6.95
C VAL A 171 9.18 -9.85 -6.46
N PHE A 172 10.33 -9.81 -7.11
CA PHE A 172 11.37 -8.82 -6.87
C PHE A 172 11.10 -7.60 -7.74
N ILE A 173 10.92 -6.44 -7.12
CA ILE A 173 10.56 -5.20 -7.82
C ILE A 173 11.59 -4.10 -7.53
N GLY A 174 12.16 -3.51 -8.59
CA GLY A 174 13.09 -2.39 -8.45
C GLY A 174 14.43 -2.74 -7.79
N ILE A 175 14.89 -4.00 -7.91
CA ILE A 175 16.20 -4.44 -7.43
C ILE A 175 17.16 -4.56 -8.62
N GLY A 176 18.11 -3.63 -8.70
CA GLY A 176 19.19 -3.66 -9.70
C GLY A 176 20.40 -4.48 -9.25
N ASP A 177 20.70 -4.45 -7.95
CA ASP A 177 21.81 -5.18 -7.33
C ASP A 177 21.26 -6.08 -6.22
N VAL A 178 21.57 -7.37 -6.28
CA VAL A 178 21.09 -8.36 -5.32
C VAL A 178 22.16 -8.53 -4.25
N ALA A 179 21.89 -8.04 -3.04
CA ALA A 179 22.81 -8.13 -1.91
C ALA A 179 23.28 -9.58 -1.69
N PRO A 180 24.55 -9.82 -1.29
CA PRO A 180 25.12 -11.17 -1.22
C PRO A 180 24.31 -12.17 -0.40
N TYR A 181 23.76 -11.78 0.76
CA TYR A 181 22.90 -12.68 1.53
C TYR A 181 21.58 -13.00 0.81
N VAL A 182 20.98 -12.03 0.11
CA VAL A 182 19.75 -12.26 -0.66
C VAL A 182 20.05 -13.21 -1.81
N ARG A 183 21.18 -13.02 -2.50
CA ARG A 183 21.66 -13.95 -3.54
C ARG A 183 21.83 -15.35 -2.96
N GLN A 184 22.55 -15.48 -1.85
CA GLN A 184 22.75 -16.78 -1.20
C GLN A 184 21.41 -17.42 -0.84
N ARG A 185 20.47 -16.66 -0.27
CA ARG A 185 19.15 -17.17 0.11
C ARG A 185 18.27 -17.50 -1.09
N ILE A 186 18.36 -16.76 -2.19
CA ILE A 186 17.67 -17.10 -3.44
C ILE A 186 18.27 -18.39 -4.01
N VAL A 187 19.61 -18.52 -4.05
CA VAL A 187 20.28 -19.75 -4.50
C VAL A 187 19.88 -20.94 -3.61
N GLU A 188 19.95 -20.80 -2.29
CA GLU A 188 19.52 -21.84 -1.34
C GLU A 188 18.04 -22.18 -1.49
N ALA A 189 17.15 -21.19 -1.65
CA ALA A 189 15.72 -21.44 -1.86
C ALA A 189 15.45 -22.14 -3.20
N ILE A 190 16.20 -21.80 -4.25
CA ILE A 190 16.13 -22.47 -5.56
C ILE A 190 16.62 -23.92 -5.42
N ASP A 191 17.73 -24.13 -4.71
CA ASP A 191 18.34 -25.46 -4.49
C ASP A 191 17.44 -26.36 -3.61
N GLU A 192 16.76 -25.80 -2.61
CA GLU A 192 15.88 -26.53 -1.68
C GLU A 192 14.50 -26.85 -2.27
N VAL A 193 13.90 -25.93 -3.02
CA VAL A 193 12.53 -26.07 -3.56
C VAL A 193 12.52 -26.77 -4.93
N GLY A 194 13.67 -26.81 -5.62
CA GLY A 194 13.85 -27.56 -6.86
C GLY A 194 13.20 -26.94 -8.10
N SER A 195 12.55 -25.78 -7.98
CA SER A 195 12.12 -24.99 -9.15
C SER A 195 12.07 -23.48 -8.90
N ILE A 196 12.38 -22.72 -9.95
CA ILE A 196 12.37 -21.24 -9.98
C ILE A 196 10.96 -20.71 -10.30
N ASP A 197 9.95 -21.57 -10.47
CA ASP A 197 8.61 -21.21 -10.98
C ASP A 197 7.87 -20.16 -10.12
N ASN A 198 8.30 -20.01 -8.86
CA ASN A 198 7.72 -19.07 -7.91
C ASN A 198 8.39 -17.69 -7.93
N LEU A 199 9.48 -17.50 -8.68
CA LEU A 199 10.24 -16.25 -8.71
C LEU A 199 9.87 -15.40 -9.94
N ARG A 200 9.66 -14.11 -9.74
CA ARG A 200 9.46 -13.10 -10.80
C ARG A 200 10.36 -11.90 -10.56
N VAL A 201 10.90 -11.31 -11.61
CA VAL A 201 11.73 -10.10 -11.54
C VAL A 201 11.10 -9.00 -12.36
N VAL A 202 10.87 -7.85 -11.72
CA VAL A 202 10.26 -6.67 -12.33
C VAL A 202 11.27 -5.53 -12.36
N SER A 203 11.69 -5.17 -13.56
CA SER A 203 12.53 -4.01 -13.83
C SER A 203 12.41 -3.62 -15.30
N PRO A 204 12.38 -2.32 -15.67
CA PRO A 204 12.20 -1.89 -17.06
C PRO A 204 13.18 -2.52 -18.05
N SER A 205 14.42 -2.76 -17.63
CA SER A 205 15.47 -3.30 -18.50
C SER A 205 15.66 -4.81 -18.39
N ILE A 206 14.92 -5.53 -17.54
CA ILE A 206 15.24 -6.95 -17.26
C ILE A 206 15.12 -7.84 -18.49
N SER A 207 14.21 -7.51 -19.40
CA SER A 207 13.98 -8.25 -20.64
C SER A 207 14.97 -7.90 -21.76
N THR A 208 15.54 -6.69 -21.75
CA THR A 208 16.49 -6.24 -22.79
C THR A 208 17.95 -6.46 -22.39
N ASP A 209 18.24 -6.37 -21.10
CA ASP A 209 19.60 -6.35 -20.55
C ASP A 209 19.85 -7.58 -19.65
N TRP A 210 19.14 -8.69 -19.89
CA TRP A 210 19.22 -9.89 -19.06
C TRP A 210 20.66 -10.39 -18.92
N GLU A 211 21.41 -10.49 -20.02
CA GLU A 211 22.78 -11.02 -20.03
C GLU A 211 23.78 -10.18 -19.22
N SER A 212 23.55 -8.86 -19.11
CA SER A 212 24.37 -7.97 -18.28
C SER A 212 23.79 -7.75 -16.88
N SER A 213 22.59 -8.24 -16.61
CA SER A 213 21.95 -8.12 -15.30
C SER A 213 22.61 -9.04 -14.27
N GLN A 214 22.69 -8.59 -13.02
CA GLN A 214 23.10 -9.47 -11.94
C GLN A 214 22.15 -10.66 -11.77
N TRP A 215 20.87 -10.50 -12.11
CA TRP A 215 19.85 -11.55 -12.02
C TRP A 215 20.19 -12.78 -12.85
N LYS A 216 20.88 -12.66 -14.00
CA LYS A 216 21.37 -13.82 -14.76
C LYS A 216 22.26 -14.74 -13.95
N SER A 217 23.07 -14.18 -13.05
CA SER A 217 23.94 -14.96 -12.18
C SER A 217 23.25 -15.49 -10.92
N VAL A 218 22.05 -14.99 -10.58
CA VAL A 218 21.27 -15.41 -9.41
C VAL A 218 20.25 -16.47 -9.78
N ALA A 219 19.55 -16.28 -10.91
CA ALA A 219 18.52 -17.18 -11.42
C ALA A 219 18.72 -17.37 -12.94
N PRO A 220 19.77 -18.09 -13.37
CA PRO A 220 20.16 -18.19 -14.78
C PRO A 220 19.09 -18.78 -15.70
N ASP A 221 18.24 -19.64 -15.13
CA ASP A 221 17.17 -20.38 -15.81
C ASP A 221 15.79 -19.76 -15.58
N LEU A 222 15.72 -18.50 -15.12
CA LEU A 222 14.46 -17.77 -15.01
C LEU A 222 13.77 -17.70 -16.38
N ARG A 223 12.49 -18.09 -16.41
CA ARG A 223 11.69 -18.16 -17.65
C ARG A 223 11.43 -16.76 -18.19
N GLU A 224 11.26 -16.64 -19.51
CA GLU A 224 11.02 -15.34 -20.15
C GLU A 224 9.76 -14.66 -19.63
N GLU A 225 8.69 -15.42 -19.34
CA GLU A 225 7.44 -14.88 -18.78
C GLU A 225 7.60 -14.31 -17.36
N ASP A 226 8.64 -14.72 -16.62
CA ASP A 226 8.92 -14.26 -15.26
C ASP A 226 9.90 -13.05 -15.24
N LYS A 227 10.40 -12.63 -16.41
CA LYS A 227 11.22 -11.42 -16.63
C LYS A 227 10.34 -10.26 -17.10
N ILE A 228 9.76 -9.55 -16.14
CA ILE A 228 8.72 -8.56 -16.40
C ILE A 228 9.36 -7.18 -16.65
N GLY A 229 9.51 -6.83 -17.93
CA GLY A 229 10.14 -5.61 -18.45
C GLY A 229 9.28 -4.34 -18.34
N VAL A 230 8.79 -3.99 -17.16
CA VAL A 230 7.97 -2.77 -16.93
C VAL A 230 8.45 -1.98 -15.71
N SER A 231 7.96 -0.75 -15.56
CA SER A 231 8.23 0.06 -14.36
C SER A 231 7.53 -0.50 -13.13
N ALA A 232 8.03 -0.15 -11.95
CA ALA A 232 7.39 -0.56 -10.70
C ALA A 232 5.94 -0.05 -10.61
N ASP A 233 5.70 1.20 -11.02
CA ASP A 233 4.36 1.80 -10.98
C ASP A 233 3.39 1.06 -11.92
N GLN A 234 3.81 0.74 -13.14
CA GLN A 234 2.97 -0.01 -14.09
C GLN A 234 2.66 -1.42 -13.58
N PHE A 235 3.67 -2.12 -13.06
CA PHE A 235 3.44 -3.45 -12.49
C PHE A 235 2.47 -3.42 -11.31
N MET A 236 2.59 -2.41 -10.44
CA MET A 236 1.68 -2.27 -9.30
C MET A 236 0.26 -1.89 -9.74
N GLU A 237 0.10 -1.11 -10.80
CA GLU A 237 -1.21 -0.87 -11.42
C GLU A 237 -1.83 -2.18 -11.89
N ASP A 238 -1.10 -2.96 -12.68
CA ASP A 238 -1.59 -4.22 -13.24
C ASP A 238 -1.93 -5.24 -12.14
N LEU A 239 -1.08 -5.34 -11.11
CA LEU A 239 -1.30 -6.22 -9.96
C LEU A 239 -2.52 -5.77 -9.13
N GLY A 240 -2.66 -4.47 -8.86
CA GLY A 240 -3.80 -3.91 -8.15
C GLY A 240 -5.10 -4.13 -8.90
N ALA A 241 -5.11 -3.84 -10.21
CA ALA A 241 -6.26 -4.07 -11.08
C ALA A 241 -6.65 -5.55 -11.12
N ALA A 242 -5.67 -6.46 -11.29
CA ALA A 242 -5.92 -7.90 -11.28
C ALA A 242 -6.51 -8.38 -9.95
N TYR A 243 -6.03 -7.86 -8.81
CA TYR A 243 -6.58 -8.14 -7.49
C TYR A 243 -8.04 -7.70 -7.38
N ILE A 244 -8.36 -6.45 -7.75
CA ILE A 244 -9.72 -5.91 -7.73
C ILE A 244 -10.64 -6.73 -8.62
N ILE A 245 -10.25 -7.01 -9.87
CA ILE A 245 -11.03 -7.80 -10.83
C ILE A 245 -11.35 -9.18 -10.24
N THR A 246 -10.35 -9.84 -9.66
CA THR A 246 -10.51 -11.17 -9.05
C THR A 246 -11.53 -11.13 -7.91
N ARG A 247 -11.46 -10.13 -7.03
CA ARG A 247 -12.41 -9.98 -5.90
C ARG A 247 -13.83 -9.71 -6.37
N ILE A 248 -14.00 -8.85 -7.38
CA ILE A 248 -15.33 -8.60 -7.97
C ILE A 248 -15.87 -9.86 -8.66
N ALA A 249 -15.03 -10.66 -9.32
CA ALA A 249 -15.43 -11.91 -9.94
C ALA A 249 -15.93 -12.95 -8.90
N GLU A 250 -15.34 -13.01 -7.71
CA GLU A 250 -15.82 -13.87 -6.61
C GLU A 250 -17.24 -13.50 -6.17
N HIS A 251 -17.56 -12.19 -6.09
CA HIS A 251 -18.92 -11.73 -5.81
C HIS A 251 -19.89 -12.10 -6.92
N ARG A 252 -19.47 -11.97 -8.19
CA ARG A 252 -20.28 -12.35 -9.35
C ARG A 252 -20.70 -13.83 -9.28
N LEU A 253 -19.76 -14.71 -8.95
CA LEU A 253 -20.02 -16.15 -8.83
C LEU A 253 -21.05 -16.46 -7.75
N SER A 254 -21.08 -15.64 -6.69
CA SER A 254 -22.00 -15.78 -5.57
C SER A 254 -23.39 -15.17 -5.84
N ALA A 255 -23.51 -14.23 -6.78
CA ALA A 255 -24.69 -13.37 -6.94
C ALA A 255 -25.81 -13.94 -7.84
N GLY A 256 -25.62 -15.05 -8.55
CA GLY A 256 -26.60 -15.50 -9.55
C GLY A 256 -26.66 -14.58 -10.78
N THR A 257 -27.31 -15.02 -11.86
CA THR A 257 -27.16 -14.39 -13.19
C THR A 257 -27.74 -12.98 -13.30
N SER A 258 -28.88 -12.69 -12.67
CA SER A 258 -29.53 -11.38 -12.74
C SER A 258 -28.75 -10.31 -11.96
N LEU A 259 -28.33 -10.61 -10.73
CA LEU A 259 -27.55 -9.67 -9.90
C LEU A 259 -26.11 -9.52 -10.41
N ALA A 260 -25.55 -10.53 -11.07
CA ALA A 260 -24.25 -10.42 -11.73
C ALA A 260 -24.21 -9.32 -12.80
N ALA A 261 -25.31 -9.10 -13.53
CA ALA A 261 -25.39 -8.00 -14.50
C ALA A 261 -25.36 -6.63 -13.80
N LYS A 262 -26.01 -6.50 -12.65
CA LYS A 262 -25.99 -5.28 -11.83
C LYS A 262 -24.61 -5.00 -11.24
N LEU A 263 -23.92 -6.04 -10.81
CA LEU A 263 -22.52 -5.93 -10.42
C LEU A 263 -21.65 -5.41 -11.58
N ASP A 264 -21.86 -5.88 -12.81
CA ASP A 264 -21.12 -5.39 -13.98
C ASP A 264 -21.36 -3.89 -14.24
N ASP A 265 -22.59 -3.41 -14.06
CA ASP A 265 -22.92 -1.99 -14.26
C ASP A 265 -22.12 -1.10 -13.29
N ALA A 266 -22.04 -1.48 -12.01
CA ALA A 266 -21.22 -0.78 -11.01
C ALA A 266 -19.71 -0.92 -11.29
N LYS A 267 -19.27 -2.12 -11.66
CA LYS A 267 -17.88 -2.45 -11.99
C LYS A 267 -17.33 -1.56 -13.11
N ASN A 268 -18.12 -1.28 -14.14
CA ASN A 268 -17.72 -0.42 -15.25
C ASN A 268 -17.44 1.02 -14.80
N GLY A 269 -18.14 1.51 -13.77
CA GLY A 269 -17.87 2.82 -13.18
C GLY A 269 -16.60 2.86 -12.34
N LEU A 270 -16.27 1.75 -11.67
CA LEU A 270 -15.04 1.60 -10.88
C LEU A 270 -13.78 1.61 -11.74
N PHE A 271 -13.76 0.81 -12.81
CA PHE A 271 -12.58 0.66 -13.69
C PHE A 271 -12.34 1.83 -14.65
N LYS A 272 -13.05 2.94 -14.48
CA LYS A 272 -12.65 4.23 -15.07
C LYS A 272 -11.51 4.89 -14.29
N SER A 273 -11.32 4.49 -13.03
CA SER A 273 -10.25 4.97 -12.16
C SER A 273 -9.10 3.97 -12.13
N ASP A 274 -7.91 4.45 -11.75
CA ASP A 274 -6.74 3.59 -11.53
C ASP A 274 -6.93 2.65 -10.33
N ALA A 275 -6.12 1.59 -10.25
CA ALA A 275 -6.24 0.59 -9.20
C ALA A 275 -6.04 1.19 -7.80
N LEU A 276 -5.13 2.16 -7.66
CA LEU A 276 -4.89 2.83 -6.39
C LEU A 276 -6.12 3.57 -5.89
N THR A 277 -6.80 4.31 -6.75
CA THR A 277 -8.02 5.04 -6.42
C THR A 277 -9.11 4.09 -5.95
N VAL A 278 -9.27 2.94 -6.62
CA VAL A 278 -10.25 1.93 -6.23
C VAL A 278 -9.90 1.27 -4.89
N LEU A 279 -8.62 0.94 -4.66
CA LEU A 279 -8.15 0.38 -3.40
C LEU A 279 -8.30 1.37 -2.23
N GLN A 280 -7.95 2.64 -2.45
CA GLN A 280 -8.16 3.70 -1.47
C GLN A 280 -9.65 3.87 -1.15
N TRP A 281 -10.46 3.95 -2.20
CA TRP A 281 -11.90 4.05 -2.07
C TRP A 281 -12.49 2.87 -1.29
N SER A 282 -12.11 1.63 -1.59
CA SER A 282 -12.62 0.45 -0.90
C SER A 282 -12.31 0.48 0.60
N ARG A 283 -11.13 0.96 1.00
CA ARG A 283 -10.83 1.17 2.43
C ARG A 283 -11.70 2.25 3.05
N THR A 284 -11.93 3.35 2.34
CA THR A 284 -12.71 4.49 2.88
C THR A 284 -14.21 4.26 2.97
N VAL A 285 -14.79 3.33 2.19
CA VAL A 285 -16.21 3.01 2.31
C VAL A 285 -16.52 2.13 3.51
N ASP A 286 -15.55 1.33 3.96
CA ASP A 286 -15.69 0.64 5.22
C ASP A 286 -15.64 1.65 6.37
N ILE A 287 -16.60 1.59 7.28
CA ILE A 287 -16.64 2.47 8.45
C ILE A 287 -15.72 1.98 9.57
N ASN A 288 -15.22 0.75 9.47
CA ASN A 288 -14.32 0.13 10.43
C ASN A 288 -13.34 -0.87 9.79
N PRO A 289 -12.53 -0.42 8.80
CA PRO A 289 -11.53 -1.26 8.16
C PRO A 289 -10.51 -1.78 9.17
N ARG A 290 -10.08 -3.03 8.99
CA ARG A 290 -8.97 -3.63 9.74
C ARG A 290 -7.82 -3.95 8.81
N ALA A 291 -6.61 -3.56 9.20
CA ALA A 291 -5.41 -3.89 8.44
C ALA A 291 -5.25 -5.41 8.33
N GLY A 292 -5.00 -5.90 7.12
CA GLY A 292 -4.87 -7.33 6.80
C GLY A 292 -6.20 -8.04 6.54
N GLU A 293 -7.34 -7.37 6.73
CA GLU A 293 -8.66 -7.90 6.39
C GLU A 293 -9.18 -7.23 5.10
N SER A 294 -9.50 -8.03 4.09
CA SER A 294 -9.95 -7.51 2.80
C SER A 294 -11.38 -6.96 2.88
N VAL A 295 -11.55 -5.67 2.58
CA VAL A 295 -12.88 -5.08 2.37
C VAL A 295 -13.46 -5.57 1.06
N LEU A 296 -12.63 -5.64 0.00
CA LEU A 296 -13.05 -6.06 -1.33
C LEU A 296 -13.59 -7.50 -1.37
N LYS A 297 -13.18 -8.37 -0.44
CA LYS A 297 -13.68 -9.75 -0.31
C LYS A 297 -14.98 -9.85 0.51
N SER A 298 -15.32 -8.84 1.29
CA SER A 298 -16.45 -8.92 2.22
C SER A 298 -17.79 -9.05 1.49
N SER A 299 -18.72 -9.83 2.05
CA SER A 299 -20.07 -10.00 1.49
C SER A 299 -20.83 -8.68 1.43
N GLU A 300 -20.64 -7.81 2.43
CA GLU A 300 -21.33 -6.53 2.51
C GLU A 300 -20.84 -5.56 1.43
N PHE A 301 -19.55 -5.59 1.09
CA PHE A 301 -19.03 -4.85 -0.06
C PHE A 301 -19.64 -5.36 -1.38
N GLY A 302 -19.70 -6.69 -1.57
CA GLY A 302 -20.33 -7.30 -2.74
C GLY A 302 -21.80 -6.89 -2.90
N LYS A 303 -22.59 -6.93 -1.81
CA LYS A 303 -23.98 -6.45 -1.79
C LYS A 303 -24.08 -4.96 -2.12
N ALA A 304 -23.21 -4.13 -1.54
CA ALA A 304 -23.20 -2.69 -1.82
C ALA A 304 -22.94 -2.40 -3.31
N LEU A 305 -22.03 -3.14 -3.95
CA LEU A 305 -21.79 -2.99 -5.39
C LEU A 305 -22.97 -3.44 -6.25
N ILE A 306 -23.63 -4.55 -5.89
CA ILE A 306 -24.85 -5.00 -6.60
C ILE A 306 -25.94 -3.91 -6.48
N ALA A 307 -26.18 -3.42 -5.27
CA ALA A 307 -27.16 -2.37 -5.02
C ALA A 307 -26.81 -1.06 -5.75
N LEU A 308 -25.53 -0.68 -5.80
CA LEU A 308 -25.06 0.45 -6.61
C LEU A 308 -25.43 0.23 -8.08
N GLY A 309 -25.27 -0.98 -8.61
CA GLY A 309 -25.68 -1.36 -9.97
C GLY A 309 -27.16 -1.14 -10.29
N HIS A 310 -28.05 -1.18 -9.29
CA HIS A 310 -29.45 -0.79 -9.48
C HIS A 310 -29.62 0.74 -9.60
N LEU A 311 -28.67 1.52 -9.08
CA LEU A 311 -28.73 2.98 -8.96
C LEU A 311 -27.89 3.74 -10.00
N VAL A 312 -26.92 3.11 -10.67
CA VAL A 312 -26.02 3.79 -11.62
C VAL A 312 -26.72 4.39 -12.84
N GLY A 313 -27.88 3.83 -13.24
CA GLY A 313 -28.61 4.25 -14.43
C GLY A 313 -27.76 4.14 -15.71
N ALA A 314 -27.65 5.23 -16.49
CA ALA A 314 -26.93 5.22 -17.78
C ALA A 314 -25.41 5.43 -17.65
N SER A 315 -24.93 5.94 -16.51
CA SER A 315 -23.53 6.29 -16.31
C SER A 315 -23.15 6.24 -14.84
N ALA A 316 -22.01 5.64 -14.53
CA ALA A 316 -21.36 5.73 -13.23
C ALA A 316 -19.88 6.08 -13.38
N GLU A 317 -19.37 6.89 -12.46
CA GLU A 317 -17.95 7.22 -12.34
C GLU A 317 -17.60 7.43 -10.87
N LEU A 318 -16.53 6.77 -10.41
CA LEU A 318 -15.97 7.00 -9.08
C LEU A 318 -15.17 8.31 -9.08
N LYS A 319 -15.66 9.32 -8.37
CA LYS A 319 -14.91 10.54 -8.11
C LYS A 319 -13.95 10.36 -6.95
N HIS A 320 -12.86 11.11 -6.98
CA HIS A 320 -11.82 11.16 -5.93
C HIS A 320 -12.35 11.50 -4.53
N SER A 321 -13.57 12.06 -4.40
CA SER A 321 -14.21 12.45 -3.14
C SER A 321 -15.00 11.33 -2.45
N ARG A 322 -14.76 10.06 -2.79
CA ARG A 322 -15.49 8.89 -2.25
C ARG A 322 -16.93 8.72 -2.76
N VAL A 323 -17.32 9.51 -3.77
CA VAL A 323 -18.68 9.55 -4.32
C VAL A 323 -18.72 8.95 -5.73
N PHE A 324 -19.75 8.17 -6.00
CA PHE A 324 -20.15 7.79 -7.35
C PHE A 324 -21.09 8.83 -7.93
N ASP A 325 -20.68 9.45 -9.02
CA ASP A 325 -21.59 10.24 -9.85
C ASP A 325 -22.40 9.28 -10.71
N THR A 326 -23.72 9.24 -10.47
CA THR A 326 -24.66 8.44 -11.27
C THR A 326 -25.57 9.35 -12.10
N SER A 327 -26.29 8.79 -13.08
CA SER A 327 -27.30 9.57 -13.81
C SER A 327 -28.47 10.05 -12.93
N HIS A 328 -28.61 9.50 -11.73
CA HIS A 328 -29.66 9.87 -10.77
C HIS A 328 -29.15 10.76 -9.63
N GLY A 329 -27.86 11.15 -9.66
CA GLY A 329 -27.22 11.97 -8.64
C GLY A 329 -26.06 11.26 -7.93
N PRO A 330 -25.40 11.94 -6.98
CA PRO A 330 -24.28 11.38 -6.25
C PRO A 330 -24.72 10.27 -5.28
N VAL A 331 -23.98 9.17 -5.26
CA VAL A 331 -24.16 8.05 -4.34
C VAL A 331 -22.87 7.84 -3.57
N GLU A 332 -22.95 7.81 -2.24
CA GLU A 332 -21.82 7.48 -1.38
C GLU A 332 -22.08 6.14 -0.67
N ILE A 333 -21.11 5.24 -0.71
CA ILE A 333 -21.24 3.89 -0.14
C ILE A 333 -20.65 3.86 1.27
N LEU A 334 -21.37 3.23 2.19
CA LEU A 334 -20.90 2.90 3.54
C LEU A 334 -21.08 1.40 3.78
N VAL A 335 -20.00 0.71 4.11
CA VAL A 335 -20.00 -0.71 4.45
C VAL A 335 -19.56 -0.85 5.89
N ALA A 336 -20.12 -1.82 6.61
CA ALA A 336 -19.57 -2.28 7.88
C ALA A 336 -19.10 -3.72 7.73
N THR A 337 -17.78 -3.94 7.62
CA THR A 337 -17.24 -5.31 7.53
C THR A 337 -17.24 -6.02 8.88
N GLN A 338 -17.15 -5.26 9.98
CA GLN A 338 -17.30 -5.80 11.33
C GLN A 338 -18.71 -5.61 11.87
N THR A 339 -19.06 -6.43 12.86
CA THR A 339 -20.34 -6.32 13.56
C THR A 339 -20.44 -4.99 14.32
N VAL A 340 -21.32 -4.11 13.83
CA VAL A 340 -21.64 -2.82 14.46
C VAL A 340 -23.16 -2.59 14.43
N PRO A 341 -23.72 -1.77 15.33
CA PRO A 341 -25.11 -1.37 15.23
C PRO A 341 -25.37 -0.55 13.96
N THR A 342 -26.51 -0.74 13.31
CA THR A 342 -26.89 0.04 12.11
C THR A 342 -26.92 1.54 12.36
N ARG A 343 -27.22 1.97 13.59
CA ARG A 343 -27.10 3.36 14.04
C ARG A 343 -25.73 3.99 13.71
N ARG A 344 -24.65 3.20 13.81
CA ARG A 344 -23.30 3.71 13.55
C ARG A 344 -23.10 4.10 12.08
N LEU A 345 -23.71 3.36 11.14
CA LEU A 345 -23.69 3.70 9.73
C LEU A 345 -24.40 5.03 9.46
N VAL A 346 -25.52 5.29 10.16
CA VAL A 346 -26.27 6.54 10.06
C VAL A 346 -25.48 7.72 10.64
N GLU A 347 -24.84 7.56 11.80
CA GLU A 347 -23.97 8.59 12.39
C GLU A 347 -22.81 8.97 11.45
N VAL A 348 -22.22 7.97 10.77
CA VAL A 348 -21.17 8.24 9.77
C VAL A 348 -21.76 8.94 8.55
N ALA A 349 -22.94 8.55 8.07
CA ALA A 349 -23.63 9.26 6.98
C ALA A 349 -23.93 10.72 7.33
N GLU A 350 -24.41 10.99 8.55
CA GLU A 350 -24.61 12.34 9.09
C GLU A 350 -23.31 13.15 9.05
N ALA A 351 -22.23 12.62 9.63
CA ALA A 351 -20.93 13.31 9.67
C ALA A 351 -20.39 13.61 8.26
N ARG A 352 -20.54 12.67 7.31
CA ARG A 352 -20.11 12.87 5.92
C ARG A 352 -20.99 13.88 5.19
N LEU A 353 -22.30 13.88 5.44
CA LEU A 353 -23.22 14.87 4.89
C LEU A 353 -22.86 16.29 5.34
N HIS A 354 -22.54 16.50 6.62
CA HIS A 354 -22.04 17.78 7.10
C HIS A 354 -20.77 18.20 6.35
N GLY A 355 -19.86 17.24 6.11
CA GLY A 355 -18.68 17.47 5.28
C GLY A 355 -19.01 17.93 3.85
N HIS A 356 -19.95 17.28 3.16
CA HIS A 356 -20.42 17.71 1.83
C HIS A 356 -20.97 19.14 1.84
N VAL A 357 -21.86 19.44 2.80
CA VAL A 357 -22.47 20.77 2.93
C VAL A 357 -21.43 21.85 3.19
N SER A 358 -20.45 21.59 4.08
CA SER A 358 -19.34 22.52 4.37
C SER A 358 -18.48 22.84 3.14
N ARG A 359 -18.40 21.93 2.17
CA ARG A 359 -17.66 22.09 0.91
C ARG A 359 -18.52 22.64 -0.24
N GLY A 360 -19.82 22.86 -0.01
CA GLY A 360 -20.77 23.23 -1.06
C GLY A 360 -21.02 22.12 -2.09
N GLU A 361 -20.78 20.86 -1.71
CA GLU A 361 -21.00 19.68 -2.56
C GLU A 361 -22.48 19.23 -2.50
N PRO A 362 -23.02 18.62 -3.57
CA PRO A 362 -24.39 18.13 -3.55
C PRO A 362 -24.57 16.99 -2.54
N SER A 363 -25.68 16.97 -1.82
CA SER A 363 -25.99 15.92 -0.84
C SER A 363 -26.13 14.54 -1.52
N PRO A 364 -25.28 13.55 -1.18
CA PRO A 364 -25.38 12.22 -1.77
C PRO A 364 -26.53 11.40 -1.17
N LEU A 365 -26.99 10.42 -1.95
CA LEU A 365 -27.66 9.25 -1.41
C LEU A 365 -26.63 8.36 -0.72
N PHE A 366 -26.84 8.01 0.54
CA PHE A 366 -26.01 7.06 1.26
C PHE A 366 -26.54 5.64 1.08
N LEU A 367 -25.77 4.81 0.39
CA LEU A 367 -26.04 3.38 0.23
C LEU A 367 -25.28 2.62 1.31
N VAL A 368 -26.01 1.96 2.22
CA VAL A 368 -25.42 1.25 3.36
C VAL A 368 -25.51 -0.26 3.20
N ALA A 369 -24.46 -0.99 3.60
CA ALA A 369 -24.47 -2.45 3.69
C ALA A 369 -23.81 -2.94 4.99
N GLY A 370 -24.38 -3.98 5.60
CA GLY A 370 -23.98 -4.49 6.91
C GLY A 370 -24.70 -3.80 8.06
N GLY A 371 -24.14 -3.94 9.28
CA GLY A 371 -24.77 -3.47 10.50
C GLY A 371 -25.83 -4.43 11.06
N VAL A 372 -26.08 -4.34 12.36
CA VAL A 372 -27.06 -5.16 13.09
C VAL A 372 -28.23 -4.29 13.54
N GLY A 373 -29.43 -4.73 13.19
CA GLY A 373 -30.69 -4.07 13.55
C GLY A 373 -31.28 -3.23 12.40
N PRO A 374 -32.53 -2.76 12.56
CA PRO A 374 -33.18 -1.94 11.55
C PRO A 374 -32.48 -0.59 11.39
N ILE A 375 -32.53 0.00 10.19
CA ILE A 375 -32.15 1.40 9.99
C ILE A 375 -33.12 2.26 10.84
N PRO A 376 -32.60 3.09 11.77
CA PRO A 376 -33.43 4.02 12.52
C PRO A 376 -34.19 4.91 11.54
N LYS A 377 -35.52 5.01 11.69
CA LYS A 377 -36.27 6.04 10.96
C LYS A 377 -35.77 7.40 11.46
N PRO A 378 -35.60 8.39 10.58
CA PRO A 378 -35.17 9.71 11.02
C PRO A 378 -36.18 10.23 12.04
N GLU A 379 -35.74 10.33 13.29
CA GLU A 379 -36.48 11.07 14.30
C GLU A 379 -36.44 12.52 13.86
N ALA A 380 -37.60 13.19 13.80
CA ALA A 380 -37.73 14.56 13.31
C ALA A 380 -37.05 15.62 14.22
N LEU A 381 -36.20 15.20 15.15
CA LEU A 381 -35.52 16.04 16.12
C LEU A 381 -34.02 15.65 16.18
N PRO A 382 -33.09 16.60 16.01
CA PRO A 382 -31.67 16.33 16.17
C PRO A 382 -31.37 15.87 17.60
N GLN A 383 -30.57 14.81 17.76
CA GLN A 383 -30.22 14.23 19.06
C GLN A 383 -29.17 15.02 19.85
N SER A 384 -28.57 16.06 19.25
CA SER A 384 -27.67 16.98 19.94
C SER A 384 -28.04 18.44 19.64
N ILE A 385 -28.41 19.17 20.69
CA ILE A 385 -28.52 20.64 20.70
C ILE A 385 -27.18 21.26 21.13
N MET A 386 -26.18 20.44 21.49
CA MET A 386 -24.87 20.88 21.99
C MET A 386 -23.75 20.18 21.22
N GLY A 387 -23.58 20.51 19.94
CA GLY A 387 -22.30 20.40 19.25
C GLY A 387 -21.70 21.80 19.21
N ASP A 388 -20.40 21.92 19.54
CA ASP A 388 -19.67 23.19 19.72
C ASP A 388 -20.14 24.28 18.75
N ALA A 389 -20.95 25.20 19.27
CA ALA A 389 -21.35 26.39 18.56
C ALA A 389 -20.11 27.26 18.42
N ASP A 390 -19.62 27.40 17.19
CA ASP A 390 -18.75 28.53 16.85
C ASP A 390 -19.59 29.79 17.05
N ASP A 391 -19.12 30.74 17.85
CA ASP A 391 -19.86 31.96 18.21
C ASP A 391 -20.24 32.82 16.97
N ALA A 392 -19.70 32.47 15.80
CA ALA A 392 -20.04 33.06 14.50
C ALA A 392 -21.30 32.47 13.82
N ASP A 393 -21.83 31.33 14.27
CA ASP A 393 -22.87 30.54 13.57
C ASP A 393 -24.28 30.70 14.19
N ILE A 394 -24.55 31.85 14.81
CA ILE A 394 -25.80 32.12 15.57
C ILE A 394 -26.98 32.51 14.64
N VAL A 395 -26.73 32.79 13.36
CA VAL A 395 -27.78 33.33 12.46
C VAL A 395 -28.62 32.25 11.78
N ASP A 396 -28.06 31.06 11.56
CA ASP A 396 -28.78 29.90 11.02
C ASP A 396 -28.56 28.73 11.99
N GLY A 397 -29.49 28.51 12.93
CA GLY A 397 -29.39 27.41 13.91
C GLY A 397 -29.10 26.05 13.24
N PRO A 398 -28.57 25.05 13.97
CA PRO A 398 -28.02 23.83 13.38
C PRO A 398 -29.06 23.20 12.45
N LEU A 399 -28.80 23.28 11.15
CA LEU A 399 -29.57 22.54 10.16
C LEU A 399 -29.44 21.08 10.56
N ALA A 400 -30.52 20.51 11.10
CA ALA A 400 -30.60 19.09 11.38
C ALA A 400 -30.56 18.35 10.04
N LEU A 401 -29.36 18.16 9.50
CA LEU A 401 -29.12 17.51 8.23
C LEU A 401 -29.40 16.03 8.41
N VAL A 402 -30.52 15.59 7.84
CA VAL A 402 -30.90 14.17 7.84
C VAL A 402 -30.35 13.52 6.58
N PRO A 403 -29.45 12.52 6.69
CA PRO A 403 -28.95 11.81 5.52
C PRO A 403 -30.04 10.98 4.86
N ASN A 404 -30.06 11.01 3.53
CA ASN A 404 -30.88 10.10 2.73
C ASN A 404 -30.17 8.74 2.67
N VAL A 405 -30.59 7.80 3.52
CA VAL A 405 -29.97 6.47 3.64
C VAL A 405 -30.87 5.41 3.03
N ARG A 406 -30.29 4.48 2.25
CA ARG A 406 -30.95 3.26 1.76
C ARG A 406 -30.11 2.03 2.04
N HIS A 407 -30.77 0.96 2.51
CA HIS A 407 -30.08 -0.31 2.71
C HIS A 407 -29.86 -1.04 1.38
N ALA A 408 -28.70 -1.69 1.21
CA ALA A 408 -28.39 -2.46 0.01
C ALA A 408 -29.44 -3.55 -0.26
N ASP A 409 -29.85 -4.30 0.77
CA ASP A 409 -30.87 -5.35 0.61
C ASP A 409 -32.23 -4.80 0.14
N GLU A 410 -32.61 -3.59 0.57
CA GLU A 410 -33.87 -2.94 0.13
C GLU A 410 -33.80 -2.53 -1.35
N VAL A 411 -32.64 -2.03 -1.79
CA VAL A 411 -32.40 -1.64 -3.18
C VAL A 411 -32.31 -2.86 -4.09
N ILE A 412 -31.72 -3.97 -3.62
CA ILE A 412 -31.63 -5.22 -4.39
C ILE A 412 -33.01 -5.87 -4.55
N ALA A 413 -33.88 -5.74 -3.55
CA ALA A 413 -35.23 -6.30 -3.57
C ALA A 413 -36.23 -5.50 -4.43
N SER A 414 -35.91 -4.24 -4.77
CA SER A 414 -36.71 -3.37 -5.64
C SER A 414 -36.38 -3.56 -7.12
#